data_AF-A0A6S6PLQ1-F1
#
_entry.id   AF-A0A6S6PLQ1-F1
#
_cell.length_a   1.000
_cell.length_b   1.000
_cell.length_c   1.000
_cell.angle_alpha   90.00
_cell.angle_beta   90.00
_cell.angle_gamma   90.00
#
_symmetry.space_group_name_H-M   'P 1'
#
loop_
_entity.id
_entity.type
_entity.pdbx_description
1 polymer ?
#
loop_
_entity_poly.entity_id
_entity_poly.type
_entity_poly.pdbx_seq_one_letter_code
_entity_poly.pdbx_strand_id
1 'polypeptide(L)'
;MLAGQRTLRLDGTDTSRHPLTGYSELDMKIIQLREKLRLEPLISEAHVRDLLTLLTPVANLMGQSVQDKRYPKQIDEAMFQADFQSFLRSNTVIGSELEVQGEIAGGKVDLSFRGIKIELKSERSKRLLPDDCKKFAEQAASYAVGAGHRIALLCVLDCSPKTTPPFPVADGLTIITIESGTSPVYVVSCLFQGGLARPSDLSR
;
A
#
# COMPACT_ATOMS: atom_id res chain seq x y z
N MET A 1 -9.47 20.58 -46.19
CA MET A 1 -9.18 20.73 -44.74
C MET A 1 -9.89 19.61 -44.01
N LEU A 2 -9.14 18.64 -43.48
CA LEU A 2 -9.70 17.56 -42.67
C LEU A 2 -9.72 18.04 -41.21
N ALA A 3 -10.93 18.23 -40.68
CA ALA A 3 -11.15 18.65 -39.31
C ALA A 3 -10.71 17.53 -38.36
N GLY A 4 -9.67 17.79 -37.56
CA GLY A 4 -9.25 16.92 -36.48
C GLY A 4 -10.31 16.91 -35.39
N GLN A 5 -11.05 15.81 -35.30
CA GLN A 5 -12.00 15.56 -34.22
C GLN A 5 -11.19 15.41 -32.92
N ARG A 6 -11.19 16.47 -32.11
CA ARG A 6 -10.58 16.50 -30.77
C ARG A 6 -11.47 15.64 -29.86
N THR A 7 -11.09 14.39 -29.66
CA THR A 7 -11.72 13.53 -28.63
C THR A 7 -11.41 14.14 -27.27
N LEU A 8 -12.39 14.83 -26.69
CA LEU A 8 -12.31 15.36 -25.34
C LEU A 8 -12.36 14.17 -24.36
N ARG A 9 -11.19 13.71 -23.87
CA ARG A 9 -11.13 12.85 -22.69
C ARG A 9 -11.40 13.73 -21.47
N LEU A 10 -12.61 13.63 -20.92
CA LEU A 10 -12.93 14.14 -19.60
C LEU A 10 -12.15 13.28 -18.58
N ASP A 11 -10.95 13.71 -18.23
CA ASP A 11 -10.21 13.14 -17.11
C ASP A 11 -10.86 13.61 -15.81
N GLY A 12 -11.64 12.73 -15.18
CA GLY A 12 -12.15 12.93 -13.80
C GLY A 12 -11.06 12.84 -12.73
N THR A 13 -9.79 13.04 -13.08
CA THR A 13 -8.61 12.88 -12.24
C THR A 13 -8.00 14.22 -11.83
N ASP A 14 -8.80 15.27 -11.71
CA ASP A 14 -8.33 16.52 -11.10
C ASP A 14 -8.20 16.33 -9.58
N THR A 15 -7.08 15.73 -9.18
CA THR A 15 -6.75 15.50 -7.77
C THR A 15 -6.52 16.79 -7.00
N SER A 16 -6.38 17.93 -7.69
CA SER A 16 -6.34 19.24 -7.03
C SER A 16 -7.70 19.66 -6.47
N ARG A 17 -8.80 19.18 -7.09
CA ARG A 17 -10.18 19.44 -6.65
C ARG A 17 -10.79 18.29 -5.87
N HIS A 18 -10.35 17.07 -6.15
CA HIS A 18 -10.79 15.86 -5.46
C HIS A 18 -9.58 15.03 -5.03
N PRO A 19 -8.93 15.41 -3.90
CA PRO A 19 -7.82 14.63 -3.37
C PRO A 19 -8.24 13.20 -3.09
N LEU A 20 -7.39 12.23 -3.43
CA LEU A 20 -7.66 10.81 -3.18
C LEU A 20 -7.32 10.49 -1.72
N THR A 21 -6.11 10.86 -1.31
CA THR A 21 -5.55 10.51 0.00
C THR A 21 -5.47 11.69 0.96
N GLY A 22 -5.65 12.92 0.47
CA GLY A 22 -5.31 14.14 1.20
C GLY A 22 -3.83 14.51 1.16
N TYR A 23 -2.99 13.70 0.48
CA TYR A 23 -1.56 13.94 0.28
C TYR A 23 -1.24 13.96 -1.22
N SER A 24 -0.98 15.13 -1.79
CA SER A 24 -0.86 15.33 -3.25
C SER A 24 0.25 14.48 -3.90
N GLU A 25 1.38 14.29 -3.22
CA GLU A 25 2.49 13.46 -3.69
C GLU A 25 2.11 11.97 -3.78
N LEU A 26 1.30 11.47 -2.85
CA LEU A 26 0.77 10.11 -2.88
C LEU A 26 -0.30 9.96 -3.96
N ASP A 27 -1.15 10.97 -4.14
CA ASP A 27 -2.17 10.98 -5.20
C ASP A 27 -1.53 10.87 -6.60
N MET A 28 -0.46 11.64 -6.86
CA MET A 28 0.31 11.54 -8.09
C MET A 28 0.91 10.15 -8.29
N LYS A 29 1.44 9.55 -7.24
CA LYS A 29 2.05 8.20 -7.28
C LYS A 29 1.00 7.12 -7.57
N ILE A 30 -0.19 7.23 -6.99
CA ILE A 30 -1.32 6.32 -7.25
C ILE A 30 -1.76 6.40 -8.71
N ILE A 31 -1.83 7.60 -9.29
CA ILE A 31 -2.16 7.77 -10.72
C ILE A 31 -1.11 7.12 -11.61
N GLN A 32 0.17 7.34 -11.34
CA GLN A 32 1.26 6.71 -12.10
C GLN A 32 1.21 5.18 -12.02
N LEU A 33 0.93 4.65 -10.83
CA LEU A 33 0.78 3.21 -10.60
C LEU A 33 -0.41 2.64 -11.37
N ARG A 34 -1.57 3.32 -11.33
CA ARG A 34 -2.75 2.97 -12.12
C ARG A 34 -2.41 2.86 -13.60
N GLU A 35 -1.81 3.90 -14.17
CA GLU A 35 -1.52 3.92 -15.61
C GLU A 35 -0.54 2.80 -15.99
N LYS A 36 0.44 2.49 -15.14
CA LYS A 36 1.34 1.35 -15.37
C LYS A 36 0.58 0.00 -15.35
N LEU A 37 -0.26 -0.25 -14.34
CA LEU A 37 -0.95 -1.53 -14.22
C LEU A 37 -2.03 -1.75 -15.29
N ARG A 38 -2.66 -0.68 -15.80
CA ARG A 38 -3.67 -0.77 -16.87
C ARG A 38 -3.10 -1.19 -18.22
N LEU A 39 -1.79 -1.06 -18.41
CA LEU A 39 -1.10 -1.50 -19.63
C LEU A 39 -0.78 -3.00 -19.61
N GLU A 40 -0.98 -3.68 -18.48
CA GLU A 40 -0.61 -5.08 -18.32
C GLU A 40 -1.75 -6.01 -18.79
N PRO A 41 -1.51 -6.88 -19.79
CA PRO A 41 -2.57 -7.59 -20.50
C PRO A 41 -3.35 -8.61 -19.65
N LEU A 42 -2.76 -9.08 -18.55
CA LEU A 42 -3.36 -10.07 -17.65
C LEU A 42 -3.98 -9.45 -16.39
N ILE A 43 -4.06 -8.12 -16.34
CA ILE A 43 -4.70 -7.38 -15.26
C ILE A 43 -5.97 -6.75 -15.81
N SER A 44 -7.12 -7.12 -15.25
CA SER A 44 -8.40 -6.53 -15.64
C SER A 44 -8.56 -5.12 -15.04
N GLU A 45 -9.28 -4.24 -15.75
CA GLU A 45 -9.64 -2.91 -15.25
C GLU A 45 -10.41 -2.96 -13.92
N ALA A 46 -11.22 -4.00 -13.71
CA ALA A 46 -11.92 -4.22 -12.45
C ALA A 46 -10.92 -4.45 -11.29
N HIS A 47 -9.89 -5.27 -11.52
CA HIS A 47 -8.88 -5.57 -10.51
C HIS A 47 -8.00 -4.35 -10.21
N VAL A 48 -7.69 -3.51 -11.20
CA VAL A 48 -7.04 -2.21 -10.97
C VAL A 48 -7.93 -1.30 -10.12
N ARG A 49 -9.22 -1.20 -10.43
CA ARG A 49 -10.16 -0.37 -9.64
C ARG A 49 -10.28 -0.86 -8.20
N ASP A 50 -10.35 -2.17 -7.98
CA ASP A 50 -10.42 -2.74 -6.63
C ASP A 50 -9.11 -2.49 -5.86
N LEU A 51 -7.95 -2.56 -6.54
CA LEU A 51 -6.68 -2.15 -5.96
C LEU A 51 -6.68 -0.68 -5.58
N LEU A 52 -7.18 0.23 -6.43
CA LEU A 52 -7.21 1.66 -6.11
C LEU A 52 -8.14 1.97 -4.94
N THR A 53 -9.27 1.25 -4.86
CA THR A 53 -10.20 1.35 -3.73
C THR A 53 -9.50 1.03 -2.41
N LEU A 54 -8.64 0.00 -2.40
CA LEU A 54 -7.83 -0.39 -1.25
C LEU A 54 -6.64 0.56 -1.02
N LEU A 55 -5.92 0.92 -2.08
CA LEU A 55 -4.66 1.65 -2.01
C LEU A 55 -4.85 3.09 -1.53
N THR A 56 -5.97 3.74 -1.87
CA THR A 56 -6.25 5.12 -1.45
C THR A 56 -6.24 5.29 0.07
N PRO A 57 -7.05 4.56 0.87
CA PRO A 57 -6.98 4.67 2.33
C PRO A 57 -5.63 4.17 2.89
N VAL A 58 -5.01 3.16 2.30
CA VAL A 58 -3.68 2.67 2.72
C VAL A 58 -2.61 3.76 2.54
N ALA A 59 -2.61 4.47 1.43
CA ALA A 59 -1.71 5.59 1.18
C ALA A 59 -2.01 6.77 2.11
N ASN A 60 -3.29 7.06 2.40
CA ASN A 60 -3.64 8.02 3.44
C ASN A 60 -3.02 7.62 4.80
N LEU A 61 -3.10 6.33 5.18
CA LEU A 61 -2.46 5.82 6.39
C LEU A 61 -0.92 5.97 6.35
N MET A 62 -0.29 5.84 5.17
CA MET A 62 1.14 6.13 5.01
C MET A 62 1.43 7.61 5.33
N GLY A 63 0.63 8.55 4.82
CA GLY A 63 0.77 9.96 5.15
C GLY A 63 0.60 10.24 6.65
N GLN A 64 -0.43 9.67 7.28
CA GLN A 64 -0.65 9.76 8.73
C GLN A 64 0.52 9.17 9.54
N SER A 65 1.15 8.11 9.05
CA SER A 65 2.28 7.49 9.75
C SER A 65 3.44 8.46 9.99
N VAL A 66 3.69 9.36 9.02
CA VAL A 66 4.71 10.40 9.11
C VAL A 66 4.19 11.65 9.82
N GLN A 67 3.06 12.20 9.36
CA GLN A 67 2.57 13.50 9.84
C GLN A 67 2.07 13.46 11.28
N ASP A 68 1.31 12.42 11.64
CA ASP A 68 0.73 12.27 12.97
C ASP A 68 1.61 11.43 13.90
N LYS A 69 2.74 10.92 13.37
CA LYS A 69 3.65 10.01 14.09
C LYS A 69 2.86 8.84 14.67
N ARG A 70 2.00 8.23 13.84
CA ARG A 70 1.04 7.20 14.24
C ARG A 70 1.70 6.02 14.96
N TYR A 71 2.90 5.66 14.53
CA TYR A 71 3.70 4.56 15.10
C TYR A 71 4.96 5.13 15.77
N PRO A 72 4.87 5.77 16.95
CA PRO A 72 6.00 6.46 17.57
C PRO A 72 6.99 5.51 18.24
N LYS A 73 6.58 4.25 18.48
CA LYS A 73 7.38 3.21 19.13
C LYS A 73 7.45 1.97 18.24
N GLN A 74 8.43 1.12 18.52
CA GLN A 74 8.51 -0.21 17.91
C GLN A 74 7.25 -1.01 18.27
N ILE A 75 6.57 -1.53 17.25
CA ILE A 75 5.46 -2.47 17.39
C ILE A 75 5.76 -3.71 16.57
N ASP A 76 5.29 -4.87 17.01
CA ASP A 76 5.42 -6.09 16.23
C ASP A 76 4.40 -6.16 15.08
N GLU A 77 4.51 -7.21 14.28
CA GLU A 77 3.63 -7.43 13.13
C GLU A 77 2.17 -7.62 13.54
N ALA A 78 1.89 -8.27 14.68
CA ALA A 78 0.53 -8.50 15.17
C ALA A 78 -0.15 -7.19 15.58
N MET A 79 0.56 -6.31 16.29
CA MET A 79 0.08 -4.98 16.64
C MET A 79 -0.15 -4.10 15.40
N PHE A 80 0.79 -4.13 14.46
CA PHE A 80 0.63 -3.40 13.19
C PHE A 80 -0.59 -3.90 12.42
N GLN A 81 -0.77 -5.22 12.36
CA GLN A 81 -1.90 -5.83 11.70
C GLN A 81 -3.24 -5.49 12.35
N ALA A 82 -3.33 -5.52 13.68
CA ALA A 82 -4.54 -5.15 14.39
C ALA A 82 -4.93 -3.68 14.10
N ASP A 83 -3.96 -2.77 14.12
CA ASP A 83 -4.18 -1.35 13.79
C ASP A 83 -4.60 -1.15 12.33
N PHE A 84 -3.89 -1.79 11.41
CA PHE A 84 -4.17 -1.73 9.96
C PHE A 84 -5.57 -2.27 9.64
N GLN A 85 -5.93 -3.42 10.22
CA GLN A 85 -7.26 -4.00 10.08
C GLN A 85 -8.34 -3.08 10.65
N SER A 86 -8.14 -2.53 11.85
CA SER A 86 -9.09 -1.60 12.46
C SER A 86 -9.29 -0.36 11.59
N PHE A 87 -8.21 0.19 11.03
CA PHE A 87 -8.26 1.32 10.12
C PHE A 87 -9.07 0.99 8.85
N LEU A 88 -8.78 -0.13 8.18
CA LEU A 88 -9.52 -0.53 6.98
C LEU A 88 -10.99 -0.89 7.26
N ARG A 89 -11.30 -1.52 8.41
CA ARG A 89 -12.67 -1.81 8.83
C ARG A 89 -13.51 -0.55 9.05
N SER A 90 -12.87 0.54 9.47
CA SER A 90 -13.54 1.84 9.67
C SER A 90 -13.89 2.56 8.36
N ASN A 91 -13.26 2.16 7.24
CA ASN A 91 -13.55 2.72 5.93
C ASN A 91 -14.86 2.12 5.38
N THR A 92 -15.84 2.97 5.05
CA THR A 92 -17.18 2.54 4.64
C THR A 92 -17.23 1.75 3.33
N VAL A 93 -16.21 1.91 2.46
CA VAL A 93 -16.14 1.21 1.16
C VAL A 93 -15.45 -0.15 1.30
N ILE A 94 -14.54 -0.28 2.27
CA ILE A 94 -13.74 -1.50 2.46
C ILE A 94 -14.32 -2.39 3.56
N GLY A 95 -14.89 -1.80 4.60
CA GLY A 95 -15.09 -2.45 5.89
C GLY A 95 -15.94 -3.71 5.85
N SER A 96 -16.97 -3.78 5.02
CA SER A 96 -17.81 -4.98 4.89
C SER A 96 -17.18 -6.09 4.04
N GLU A 97 -16.27 -5.74 3.14
CA GLU A 97 -15.68 -6.65 2.15
C GLU A 97 -14.22 -7.01 2.49
N LEU A 98 -13.68 -6.48 3.59
CA LEU A 98 -12.41 -6.93 4.13
C LEU A 98 -12.57 -8.35 4.67
N GLU A 99 -11.81 -9.27 4.10
CA GLU A 99 -11.74 -10.66 4.51
C GLU A 99 -10.58 -10.85 5.47
N VAL A 100 -10.81 -11.65 6.50
CA VAL A 100 -9.84 -12.03 7.52
C VAL A 100 -9.87 -13.54 7.58
N GLN A 101 -8.84 -14.20 7.08
CA GLN A 101 -8.76 -15.66 7.02
C GLN A 101 -7.75 -16.16 8.07
N GLY A 102 -8.23 -16.99 9.01
CA GLY A 102 -7.40 -17.76 9.94
C GLY A 102 -7.57 -17.41 11.42
N GLU A 103 -7.96 -18.43 12.19
CA GLU A 103 -7.44 -18.74 13.54
C GLU A 103 -7.26 -20.27 13.59
N ILE A 104 -6.02 -20.76 13.49
CA ILE A 104 -5.66 -22.08 14.03
C ILE A 104 -4.30 -21.92 14.72
N ALA A 105 -4.30 -22.10 16.05
CA ALA A 105 -3.14 -22.32 16.90
C ALA A 105 -1.84 -21.57 16.49
N GLY A 106 -1.80 -20.26 16.72
CA GLY A 106 -0.56 -19.47 16.68
C GLY A 106 -0.09 -18.98 15.30
N GLY A 107 -0.92 -19.13 14.25
CA GLY A 107 -0.61 -18.68 12.89
C GLY A 107 -1.08 -17.26 12.57
N LYS A 108 -0.32 -16.59 11.68
CA LYS A 108 -0.57 -15.27 11.09
C LYS A 108 -1.96 -15.19 10.44
N VAL A 109 -2.67 -14.10 10.69
CA VAL A 109 -3.98 -13.81 10.09
C VAL A 109 -3.77 -13.27 8.67
N ASP A 110 -4.45 -13.83 7.67
CA ASP A 110 -4.36 -13.36 6.29
C ASP A 110 -5.45 -12.34 6.00
N LEU A 111 -5.09 -11.19 5.41
CA LEU A 111 -6.04 -10.16 5.00
C LEU A 111 -6.23 -10.18 3.47
N SER A 112 -7.48 -10.08 3.02
CA SER A 112 -7.80 -9.85 1.60
C SER A 112 -8.94 -8.86 1.40
N PHE A 113 -8.96 -8.22 0.24
CA PHE A 113 -10.08 -7.37 -0.19
C PHE A 113 -10.35 -7.65 -1.67
N ARG A 114 -11.54 -8.17 -1.99
CA ARG A 114 -11.96 -8.51 -3.37
C ARG A 114 -10.90 -9.32 -4.14
N GLY A 115 -10.31 -10.32 -3.48
CA GLY A 115 -9.26 -11.17 -4.05
C GLY A 115 -7.83 -10.62 -3.97
N ILE A 116 -7.64 -9.32 -3.67
CA ILE A 116 -6.31 -8.74 -3.46
C ILE A 116 -5.79 -9.18 -2.10
N LYS A 117 -4.70 -9.95 -2.11
CA LYS A 117 -4.00 -10.38 -0.89
C LYS A 117 -3.17 -9.23 -0.32
N ILE A 118 -3.24 -9.07 1.00
CA ILE A 118 -2.56 -8.03 1.76
C ILE A 118 -1.55 -8.70 2.70
N GLU A 119 -0.27 -8.56 2.39
CA GLU A 119 0.83 -9.03 3.23
C GLU A 119 1.30 -7.89 4.13
N LEU A 120 1.38 -8.14 5.43
CA LEU A 120 1.86 -7.18 6.42
C LEU A 120 3.18 -7.62 7.03
N LYS A 121 4.09 -6.66 7.24
CA LYS A 121 5.38 -6.85 7.93
C LYS A 121 5.67 -5.69 8.87
N SER A 122 6.34 -5.96 9.99
CA SER A 122 6.93 -4.92 10.85
C SER A 122 8.42 -5.18 11.06
N GLU A 123 9.25 -4.19 10.72
CA GLU A 123 10.69 -4.16 10.98
C GLU A 123 10.97 -3.20 12.14
N ARG A 124 11.65 -3.71 13.17
CA ARG A 124 11.91 -3.00 14.43
C ARG A 124 13.37 -2.63 14.60
N SER A 125 14.29 -3.29 13.89
CA SER A 125 15.72 -3.19 14.19
C SER A 125 16.47 -2.42 13.12
N LYS A 126 16.18 -2.71 11.85
CA LYS A 126 16.88 -2.10 10.70
C LYS A 126 16.01 -1.00 10.09
N ARG A 127 16.59 0.18 9.83
CA ARG A 127 15.95 1.16 8.95
C ARG A 127 15.80 0.58 7.55
N LEU A 128 14.61 0.68 6.99
CA LEU A 128 14.31 0.22 5.64
C LEU A 128 14.24 1.39 4.67
N LEU A 129 14.72 1.13 3.46
CA LEU A 129 14.45 1.91 2.26
C LEU A 129 13.47 1.14 1.36
N PRO A 130 12.84 1.79 0.37
CA PRO A 130 11.90 1.12 -0.53
C PRO A 130 12.45 -0.17 -1.16
N ASP A 131 13.71 -0.17 -1.58
CA ASP A 131 14.36 -1.36 -2.16
C ASP A 131 14.51 -2.53 -1.18
N ASP A 132 14.62 -2.27 0.13
CA ASP A 132 14.68 -3.34 1.13
C ASP A 132 13.36 -4.13 1.22
N CYS A 133 12.24 -3.59 0.72
CA CYS A 133 10.94 -4.27 0.76
C CYS A 133 10.87 -5.46 -0.20
N LYS A 134 11.78 -5.53 -1.19
CA LYS A 134 11.86 -6.64 -2.16
C LYS A 134 11.97 -8.01 -1.49
N LYS A 135 12.66 -8.12 -0.34
CA LYS A 135 12.80 -9.38 0.41
C LYS A 135 11.47 -9.94 0.94
N PHE A 136 10.42 -9.11 1.02
CA PHE A 136 9.09 -9.53 1.48
C PHE A 136 8.10 -9.74 0.32
N ALA A 137 8.45 -9.27 -0.89
CA ALA A 137 7.54 -9.26 -2.03
C ALA A 137 7.26 -10.67 -2.58
N GLU A 138 8.21 -11.61 -2.47
CA GLU A 138 8.02 -13.00 -2.92
C GLU A 138 6.83 -13.66 -2.20
N GLN A 139 6.70 -13.49 -0.88
CA GLN A 139 5.60 -14.04 -0.11
C GLN A 139 4.24 -13.50 -0.59
N ALA A 140 4.15 -12.17 -0.79
CA ALA A 140 2.94 -11.53 -1.30
C ALA A 140 2.59 -12.01 -2.72
N ALA A 141 3.59 -12.16 -3.59
CA ALA A 141 3.40 -12.66 -4.95
C ALA A 141 2.93 -14.12 -4.98
N SER A 142 3.49 -14.99 -4.14
CA SER A 142 3.07 -16.40 -4.04
C SER A 142 1.59 -16.52 -3.66
N TYR A 143 1.12 -15.72 -2.68
CA TYR A 143 -0.30 -15.72 -2.30
C TYR A 143 -1.21 -15.20 -3.40
N ALA A 144 -0.82 -14.15 -4.14
CA ALA A 144 -1.59 -13.67 -5.28
C ALA A 144 -1.74 -14.74 -6.36
N VAL A 145 -0.65 -15.42 -6.72
CA VAL A 145 -0.67 -16.50 -7.73
C VAL A 145 -1.55 -17.65 -7.27
N GLY A 146 -1.44 -18.06 -6.00
CA GLY A 146 -2.29 -19.12 -5.43
C GLY A 146 -3.78 -18.80 -5.47
N ALA A 147 -4.15 -17.52 -5.43
CA ALA A 147 -5.52 -17.04 -5.57
C ALA A 147 -5.93 -16.74 -7.02
N GLY A 148 -5.08 -17.02 -8.02
CA GLY A 148 -5.37 -16.75 -9.44
C GLY A 148 -5.24 -15.28 -9.84
N HIS A 149 -4.65 -14.44 -8.98
CA HIS A 149 -4.47 -13.02 -9.21
C HIS A 149 -3.04 -12.68 -9.69
N ARG A 150 -2.87 -11.44 -10.17
CA ARG A 150 -1.59 -10.88 -10.64
C ARG A 150 -1.17 -9.62 -9.89
N ILE A 151 -1.95 -9.20 -8.90
CA ILE A 151 -1.69 -8.05 -8.05
C ILE A 151 -1.74 -8.52 -6.60
N ALA A 152 -0.80 -8.06 -5.79
CA ALA A 152 -0.86 -8.12 -4.33
C ALA A 152 -0.50 -6.77 -3.73
N LEU A 153 -0.91 -6.55 -2.48
CA LEU A 153 -0.50 -5.42 -1.67
C LEU A 153 0.48 -5.91 -0.59
N LEU A 154 1.65 -5.29 -0.50
CA LEU A 154 2.62 -5.48 0.57
C LEU A 154 2.68 -4.20 1.39
N CYS A 155 2.42 -4.31 2.69
CA CYS A 155 2.48 -3.19 3.64
C CYS A 155 3.57 -3.48 4.68
N VAL A 156 4.64 -2.70 4.66
CA VAL A 156 5.79 -2.90 5.55
C VAL A 156 5.92 -1.68 6.45
N LEU A 157 5.88 -1.88 7.77
CA LEU A 157 6.16 -0.85 8.74
C LEU A 157 7.63 -0.88 9.15
N ASP A 158 8.37 0.19 8.86
CA ASP A 158 9.68 0.43 9.46
C ASP A 158 9.52 1.28 10.73
N CYS A 159 9.44 0.63 11.88
CA CYS A 159 9.41 1.27 13.19
C CYS A 159 10.76 1.19 13.93
N SER A 160 11.85 0.98 13.20
CA SER A 160 13.21 1.03 13.76
C SER A 160 13.56 2.41 14.32
N PRO A 161 14.49 2.49 15.29
CA PRO A 161 14.95 3.76 15.84
C PRO A 161 15.49 4.69 14.73
N LYS A 162 15.00 5.93 14.68
CA LYS A 162 15.41 6.89 13.63
C LYS A 162 16.56 7.77 14.12
N THR A 163 17.68 7.66 13.42
CA THR A 163 18.85 8.55 13.57
C THR A 163 18.96 9.58 12.44
N THR A 164 18.06 9.51 11.46
CA THR A 164 18.03 10.37 10.28
C THR A 164 16.59 10.79 9.97
N PRO A 165 16.39 11.91 9.27
CA PRO A 165 15.06 12.32 8.83
C PRO A 165 14.32 11.24 8.01
N PRO A 166 12.98 11.22 8.05
CA PRO A 166 12.18 10.42 7.13
C PRO A 166 12.43 10.85 5.68
N PHE A 167 12.24 9.92 4.74
CA PHE A 167 12.24 10.21 3.31
C PHE A 167 10.83 10.65 2.85
N PRO A 168 10.67 11.28 1.68
CA PRO A 168 9.34 11.64 1.15
C PRO A 168 8.38 10.45 1.12
N VAL A 169 7.19 10.57 1.69
CA VAL A 169 6.30 9.41 1.89
C VAL A 169 5.90 8.73 0.57
N ALA A 170 5.81 9.49 -0.53
CA ALA A 170 5.52 8.97 -1.86
C ALA A 170 6.60 8.02 -2.40
N ASP A 171 7.86 8.13 -1.95
CA ASP A 171 8.93 7.22 -2.35
C ASP A 171 8.73 5.83 -1.74
N GLY A 172 7.96 5.72 -0.66
CA GLY A 172 7.60 4.46 -0.02
C GLY A 172 6.54 3.66 -0.77
N LEU A 173 5.85 4.27 -1.76
CA LEU A 173 4.84 3.60 -2.58
C LEU A 173 5.45 3.19 -3.92
N THR A 174 5.66 1.89 -4.12
CA THR A 174 6.36 1.35 -5.30
C THR A 174 5.64 0.12 -5.87
N ILE A 175 5.99 -0.26 -7.11
CA ILE A 175 5.60 -1.55 -7.70
C ILE A 175 6.85 -2.41 -7.80
N ILE A 176 6.79 -3.59 -7.19
CA ILE A 176 7.80 -4.64 -7.30
C ILE A 176 7.25 -5.70 -8.24
N THR A 177 7.91 -5.88 -9.39
CA THR A 177 7.57 -6.94 -10.35
C THR A 177 8.29 -8.21 -9.94
N ILE A 178 7.53 -9.27 -9.69
CA ILE A 178 8.04 -10.61 -9.42
C ILE A 178 7.77 -11.46 -10.66
N GLU A 179 8.83 -11.91 -11.33
CA GLU A 179 8.71 -12.85 -12.44
C GLU A 179 8.15 -14.17 -11.92
N SER A 180 7.01 -14.61 -12.47
CA SER A 180 6.54 -15.98 -12.30
C SER A 180 6.73 -16.72 -13.61
N GLY A 181 6.92 -18.05 -13.56
CA GLY A 181 7.23 -18.86 -14.74
C GLY A 181 6.22 -18.78 -15.90
N THR A 182 5.05 -18.15 -15.71
CA THR A 182 4.05 -17.93 -16.78
C THR A 182 3.81 -16.45 -17.10
N SER A 183 3.83 -15.58 -16.10
CA SER A 183 3.60 -14.13 -16.27
C SER A 183 3.98 -13.36 -15.00
N PRO A 184 4.42 -12.10 -15.11
CA PRO A 184 4.77 -11.31 -13.93
C PRO A 184 3.60 -11.12 -12.96
N VAL A 185 3.94 -11.00 -11.67
CA VAL A 185 3.06 -10.59 -10.58
C VAL A 185 3.52 -9.23 -10.09
N TYR A 186 2.58 -8.31 -9.89
CA TYR A 186 2.84 -6.93 -9.52
C TYR A 186 2.49 -6.74 -8.04
N VAL A 187 3.51 -6.62 -7.20
CA VAL A 187 3.33 -6.36 -5.77
C VAL A 187 3.41 -4.85 -5.56
N VAL A 188 2.28 -4.24 -5.20
CA VAL A 188 2.26 -2.84 -4.77
C VAL A 188 2.79 -2.78 -3.35
N SER A 189 3.97 -2.19 -3.18
CA SER A 189 4.64 -2.09 -1.88
C SER A 189 4.39 -0.71 -1.27
N CYS A 190 3.93 -0.71 -0.02
CA CYS A 190 3.69 0.46 0.82
C CYS A 190 4.62 0.39 2.03
N LEU A 191 5.69 1.20 2.03
CA LEU A 191 6.62 1.31 3.16
C LEU A 191 6.18 2.45 4.09
N PHE A 192 5.64 2.08 5.25
CA PHE A 192 5.24 2.99 6.32
C PHE A 192 6.47 3.38 7.15
N GLN A 193 6.58 4.67 7.49
CA GLN A 193 7.67 5.20 8.30
C GLN A 193 7.18 5.44 9.74
N GLY A 194 7.53 4.52 10.63
CA GLY A 194 7.31 4.63 12.08
C GLY A 194 8.58 5.04 12.83
N GLY A 195 8.60 4.86 14.15
CA GLY A 195 9.76 5.17 15.01
C GLY A 195 10.10 6.67 15.08
N LEU A 196 9.20 7.54 14.61
CA LEU A 196 9.36 8.99 14.61
C LEU A 196 8.96 9.55 15.98
N ALA A 197 9.94 10.04 16.74
CA ALA A 197 9.71 10.66 18.05
C ALA A 197 8.78 11.87 17.93
N ARG A 198 7.84 12.03 18.86
CA ARG A 198 7.02 13.25 18.92
C ARG A 198 7.88 14.41 19.45
N PRO A 199 7.62 15.66 19.06
CA PRO A 199 8.40 16.79 19.58
C PRO A 199 8.31 16.87 21.12
N SER A 200 7.17 16.44 21.67
CA SER A 200 6.93 16.28 23.11
C SER A 200 7.84 15.26 23.80
N ASP A 201 8.44 14.31 23.07
CA ASP A 201 9.30 13.27 23.63
C ASP A 201 10.75 13.75 23.80
N LEU A 202 11.10 14.90 23.22
CA LEU A 202 12.45 15.50 23.25
C LEU A 202 12.60 16.58 24.33
N SER A 203 11.56 16.86 25.11
CA SER A 203 11.53 17.92 26.13
C SER A 203 11.69 17.40 27.57
N ARG A 204 12.40 16.29 27.77
CA ARG A 204 12.71 15.74 29.12
C ARG A 204 14.19 15.82 29.45
#